data_AF-A0AAV1GJS5-F1
#
_entry.id   AF-A0AAV1GJS5-F1
#
_cell.length_a   1.000
_cell.length_b   1.000
_cell.length_c   1.000
_cell.angle_alpha   90.00
_cell.angle_beta   90.00
_cell.angle_gamma   90.00
#
_symmetry.space_group_name_H-M   'P 1'
#
loop_
_entity.id
_entity.type
_entity.pdbx_description
1 polymer ?
#
loop_
_entity_poly.entity_id
_entity_poly.type
_entity_poly.pdbx_seq_one_letter_code
_entity_poly.pdbx_strand_id
1 'polypeptide(L)'
;MNYYNHNLHSILDFHAPLKTRTVTFTRSAPWFTEELRLLKRTGRVLERAYVTSGLTVHKLAYQEHRRRYAHELSKARSAHYSNIINNNPGNSKQLFTTVKHLLKPQTSPHHNQTVTQCNEFMDSFYLKNTQYPRISLLCQQFYPVK
;
A
#
# COMPACT_ATOMS: atom_id res chain seq x y z
N MET A 1 40.22 -14.75 12.89
CA MET A 1 38.98 -14.55 12.09
C MET A 1 37.74 -14.33 12.96
N ASN A 2 37.54 -15.03 14.08
CA ASN A 2 36.30 -14.92 14.87
C ASN A 2 36.13 -13.64 15.72
N TYR A 3 37.23 -13.00 16.16
CA TYR A 3 37.17 -11.80 17.00
C TYR A 3 36.55 -10.57 16.29
N TYR A 4 36.83 -10.43 15.00
CA TYR A 4 36.31 -9.33 14.18
C TYR A 4 34.79 -9.42 14.02
N ASN A 5 34.29 -10.59 13.64
CA ASN A 5 32.85 -10.84 13.50
C ASN A 5 32.12 -10.68 14.84
N HIS A 6 32.72 -11.15 15.93
CA HIS A 6 32.12 -11.02 17.27
C HIS A 6 31.96 -9.55 17.70
N ASN A 7 32.98 -8.72 17.50
CA ASN A 7 32.88 -7.28 17.79
C ASN A 7 31.83 -6.58 16.94
N LEU A 8 31.77 -6.90 15.64
CA LEU A 8 30.73 -6.35 14.77
C LEU A 8 29.33 -6.72 15.25
N HIS A 9 29.10 -7.99 15.60
CA HIS A 9 27.81 -8.42 16.16
C HIS A 9 27.49 -7.70 17.47
N SER A 10 28.45 -7.60 18.39
CA SER A 10 28.23 -6.91 19.68
C SER A 10 27.88 -5.43 19.52
N ILE A 11 28.54 -4.72 18.61
CA ILE A 11 28.24 -3.30 18.31
C ILE A 11 26.86 -3.19 17.68
N LEU A 12 26.52 -4.10 16.76
CA LEU A 12 25.24 -4.11 16.07
C LEU A 12 24.08 -4.43 17.01
N ASP A 13 24.25 -5.39 17.93
CA ASP A 13 23.26 -5.72 18.95
C ASP A 13 23.11 -4.61 20.00
N PHE A 14 24.18 -3.87 20.31
CA PHE A 14 24.13 -2.74 21.23
C PHE A 14 23.34 -1.55 20.65
N HIS A 15 23.63 -1.18 19.40
CA HIS A 15 23.00 -0.01 18.76
C HIS A 15 21.66 -0.33 18.06
N ALA A 16 21.50 -1.55 17.56
CA ALA A 16 20.37 -1.98 16.75
C ALA A 16 19.96 -3.43 17.09
N PRO A 17 19.55 -3.69 18.35
CA PRO A 17 19.17 -5.04 18.79
C PRO A 17 18.08 -5.61 17.90
N LEU A 18 18.23 -6.88 17.52
CA LEU A 18 17.25 -7.59 16.72
C LEU A 18 15.93 -7.71 17.48
N LYS A 19 14.91 -6.97 17.05
CA LYS A 19 13.56 -7.04 17.62
C LYS A 19 12.63 -7.76 16.67
N THR A 20 12.25 -8.98 17.01
CA THR A 20 11.19 -9.71 16.30
C THR A 20 9.83 -9.18 16.73
N ARG A 21 9.00 -8.81 15.76
CA ARG A 21 7.59 -8.43 16.00
C ARG A 21 6.69 -9.34 15.18
N THR A 22 5.68 -9.88 15.84
CA THR A 22 4.63 -10.63 15.15
C THR A 22 3.74 -9.63 14.42
N VAL A 23 3.82 -9.63 13.08
CA VAL A 23 2.93 -8.84 12.24
C VAL A 23 1.79 -9.71 11.76
N THR A 24 0.57 -9.41 12.20
CA THR A 24 -0.64 -10.02 11.68
C THR A 24 -1.10 -9.23 10.45
N PHE A 25 -1.00 -9.84 9.28
CA PHE A 25 -1.66 -9.32 8.08
C PHE A 25 -3.14 -9.71 8.15
N THR A 26 -3.99 -8.83 8.66
CA THR A 26 -5.42 -8.92 8.33
C THR A 26 -5.52 -8.75 6.82
N ARG A 27 -5.94 -9.79 6.10
CA ARG A 27 -6.17 -9.70 4.66
C ARG A 27 -7.41 -8.83 4.43
N SER A 28 -7.23 -7.51 4.47
CA SER A 28 -8.28 -6.53 4.21
C SER A 28 -8.88 -6.66 2.80
N ALA A 29 -8.18 -7.34 1.90
CA ALA A 29 -8.61 -7.61 0.53
C ALA A 29 -8.21 -9.04 0.10
N PRO A 30 -9.04 -10.06 0.36
CA PRO A 30 -8.78 -11.43 -0.09
C PRO A 30 -8.74 -11.57 -1.63
N TRP A 31 -9.36 -10.63 -2.35
CA TRP A 31 -9.32 -10.50 -3.81
C TRP A 31 -8.03 -9.85 -4.34
N PHE A 32 -7.12 -9.40 -3.48
CA PHE A 32 -5.85 -8.80 -3.89
C PHE A 32 -4.78 -9.91 -4.08
N THR A 33 -4.73 -10.42 -5.30
CA THR A 33 -3.87 -11.53 -5.72
C THR A 33 -2.39 -11.13 -5.87
N GLU A 34 -1.51 -12.13 -5.98
CA GLU A 34 -0.08 -11.87 -6.21
C GLU A 34 0.19 -11.20 -7.56
N GLU A 35 -0.60 -11.53 -8.58
CA GLU A 35 -0.55 -10.86 -9.89
C GLU A 35 -0.83 -9.36 -9.76
N LEU A 36 -1.83 -8.97 -8.96
CA LEU A 36 -2.11 -7.55 -8.69
C LEU A 36 -0.97 -6.89 -7.90
N ARG A 37 -0.30 -7.61 -7.00
CA ARG A 37 0.91 -7.10 -6.32
C ARG A 37 2.03 -6.85 -7.32
N LEU A 38 2.23 -7.77 -8.25
CA LEU A 38 3.23 -7.63 -9.31
C LEU A 38 2.91 -6.44 -10.21
N LEU A 39 1.67 -6.32 -10.70
CA LEU A 39 1.25 -5.16 -11.49
C LEU A 39 1.47 -3.86 -10.72
N LYS A 40 1.09 -3.80 -9.44
CA LYS A 40 1.32 -2.61 -8.61
C LYS A 40 2.82 -2.28 -8.50
N ARG A 41 3.69 -3.29 -8.36
CA ARG A 41 5.15 -3.10 -8.34
C ARG A 41 5.67 -2.58 -9.68
N THR A 42 5.23 -3.17 -10.80
CA THR A 42 5.59 -2.71 -12.16
C THR A 42 5.17 -1.26 -12.40
N GLY A 43 3.98 -0.87 -11.93
CA GLY A 43 3.53 0.51 -11.99
C GLY A 43 4.47 1.49 -11.29
N ARG A 44 5.02 1.10 -10.12
CA ARG A 44 6.04 1.91 -9.41
C ARG A 44 7.36 2.02 -10.17
N VAL A 45 7.77 0.96 -10.88
CA VAL A 45 8.98 1.00 -11.71
C VAL A 45 8.79 1.98 -12.87
N LEU A 46 7.65 1.90 -13.57
CA LEU A 46 7.33 2.80 -14.67
C LEU A 46 7.19 4.27 -14.23
N GLU A 47 6.57 4.48 -13.07
CA GLU A 47 6.46 5.80 -12.45
C GLU A 47 7.83 6.41 -12.17
N ARG A 48 8.73 5.65 -11.53
CA ARG A 48 10.10 6.11 -11.27
C ARG A 48 10.84 6.40 -12.56
N ALA A 49 10.72 5.52 -13.56
CA ALA A 49 11.35 5.75 -14.87
C ALA A 49 10.84 7.04 -15.52
N TYR A 50 9.54 7.32 -15.47
CA TYR A 50 8.96 8.57 -15.96
C TYR A 50 9.48 9.79 -15.19
N VAL A 51 9.49 9.75 -13.85
CA VAL A 51 9.98 10.85 -13.01
C VAL A 51 11.46 11.14 -13.26
N THR A 52 12.29 10.09 -13.41
CA THR A 52 13.74 10.24 -13.62
C THR A 52 14.08 10.71 -15.04
N SER A 53 13.39 10.19 -16.06
CA SER A 53 13.74 10.46 -17.46
C SER A 53 13.04 11.70 -18.04
N GLY A 54 11.85 12.04 -17.56
CA GLY A 54 11.00 13.09 -18.14
C GLY A 54 10.48 12.82 -19.56
N LEU A 55 10.76 11.64 -20.15
CA LEU A 55 10.41 11.35 -21.55
C LEU A 55 8.92 11.00 -21.70
N THR A 56 8.34 11.46 -22.81
CA THR A 56 6.94 11.19 -23.18
C THR A 56 6.65 9.70 -23.32
N VAL A 57 7.60 8.90 -23.83
CA VAL A 57 7.42 7.44 -23.97
C VAL A 57 7.20 6.78 -22.61
N HIS A 58 7.97 7.16 -21.59
CA HIS A 58 7.79 6.63 -20.23
C HIS A 58 6.48 7.10 -19.61
N LYS A 59 6.04 8.34 -19.88
CA LYS A 59 4.74 8.85 -19.46
C LYS A 59 3.60 8.01 -20.03
N LEU A 60 3.62 7.75 -21.34
CA LEU A 60 2.59 6.95 -22.03
C LEU A 60 2.58 5.51 -21.50
N ALA A 61 3.75 4.90 -21.31
CA ALA A 61 3.86 3.56 -20.73
C ALA A 61 3.27 3.49 -19.32
N TYR A 62 3.54 4.49 -18.47
CA TYR A 62 2.95 4.57 -17.13
C TYR A 62 1.44 4.77 -17.17
N GLN A 63 0.93 5.62 -18.05
CA GLN A 63 -0.51 5.86 -18.21
C GLN A 63 -1.26 4.59 -18.65
N GLU A 64 -0.74 3.89 -19.66
CA GLU A 64 -1.33 2.65 -20.14
C GLU A 64 -1.30 1.57 -19.05
N HIS A 65 -0.16 1.42 -18.36
CA HIS A 65 -0.06 0.50 -17.23
C HIS A 65 -1.07 0.83 -16.13
N ARG A 66 -1.26 2.12 -15.80
CA ARG A 66 -2.23 2.55 -14.79
C ARG A 66 -3.67 2.20 -15.20
N ARG A 67 -4.02 2.33 -16.48
CA ARG A 67 -5.32 1.92 -17.02
C ARG A 67 -5.52 0.41 -16.91
N ARG A 68 -4.51 -0.37 -17.33
CA ARG A 68 -4.50 -1.84 -17.21
C ARG A 68 -4.63 -2.30 -15.77
N TYR A 69 -3.88 -1.70 -14.85
CA TYR A 69 -3.95 -2.02 -13.42
C TYR A 69 -5.35 -1.75 -12.85
N ALA A 70 -5.97 -0.61 -13.19
CA ALA A 70 -7.33 -0.30 -12.74
C ALA A 70 -8.35 -1.33 -13.27
N HIS A 71 -8.19 -1.76 -14.53
CA HIS A 71 -9.03 -2.80 -15.12
C HIS A 71 -8.89 -4.15 -14.39
N GLU A 72 -7.66 -4.64 -14.21
CA GLU A 72 -7.41 -5.92 -13.52
C GLU A 72 -7.87 -5.88 -12.06
N LEU A 73 -7.72 -4.73 -11.39
CA LEU A 73 -8.19 -4.54 -10.02
C LEU A 73 -9.72 -4.66 -9.93
N SER A 74 -10.43 -4.02 -10.85
CA SER A 74 -11.89 -4.10 -10.95
C SER A 74 -12.33 -5.53 -11.25
N LYS A 75 -11.68 -6.18 -12.23
CA LYS A 75 -11.96 -7.56 -12.62
C LYS A 75 -11.79 -8.55 -11.47
N ALA A 76 -10.66 -8.50 -10.76
CA ALA A 76 -10.39 -9.39 -9.63
C ALA A 76 -11.39 -9.19 -8.48
N ARG A 77 -11.74 -7.93 -8.18
CA ARG A 77 -12.73 -7.60 -7.16
C ARG A 77 -14.12 -8.13 -7.56
N SER A 78 -14.56 -7.88 -8.79
CA SER A 78 -15.84 -8.38 -9.30
C SER A 78 -15.89 -9.91 -9.28
N ALA A 79 -14.86 -10.59 -9.81
CA ALA A 79 -14.78 -12.05 -9.83
C ALA A 79 -14.89 -12.65 -8.42
N HIS A 80 -14.24 -12.05 -7.43
CA HIS A 80 -14.32 -12.52 -6.05
C HIS A 80 -15.73 -12.45 -5.47
N TYR A 81 -16.41 -11.31 -5.62
CA TYR A 81 -17.77 -11.17 -5.08
C TYR A 81 -18.80 -11.96 -5.88
N SER A 82 -18.64 -12.08 -7.20
CA SER A 82 -19.45 -12.99 -8.03
C SER A 82 -19.29 -14.44 -7.56
N ASN A 83 -18.07 -14.88 -7.26
CA ASN A 83 -17.82 -16.22 -6.75
C ASN A 83 -18.48 -16.46 -5.39
N ILE A 84 -18.45 -15.48 -4.48
CA ILE A 84 -19.13 -15.57 -3.17
C ILE A 84 -20.64 -15.76 -3.34
N ILE A 85 -21.26 -15.00 -4.25
CA ILE A 85 -22.70 -15.06 -4.51
C ILE A 85 -23.08 -16.39 -5.18
N ASN A 86 -22.35 -16.79 -6.21
CA ASN A 86 -22.68 -17.98 -7.01
C ASN A 86 -22.44 -19.29 -6.26
N ASN A 87 -21.45 -19.35 -5.36
CA ASN A 87 -21.15 -20.56 -4.60
C ASN A 87 -22.10 -20.84 -3.43
N ASN A 88 -23.04 -19.94 -3.13
CA ASN A 88 -23.96 -20.08 -2.00
C ASN A 88 -25.43 -19.88 -2.44
N PRO A 89 -25.93 -20.67 -3.41
CA PRO A 89 -27.31 -20.57 -3.85
C PRO A 89 -28.27 -20.85 -2.69
N GLY A 90 -29.33 -20.04 -2.56
CA GLY A 90 -30.33 -20.18 -1.48
C GLY A 90 -29.94 -19.56 -0.14
N ASN A 91 -28.71 -19.09 0.05
CA ASN A 91 -28.29 -18.39 1.28
C ASN A 91 -28.52 -16.87 1.17
N SER A 92 -29.77 -16.45 1.36
CA SER A 92 -30.16 -15.03 1.30
C SER A 92 -29.40 -14.16 2.32
N LYS A 93 -29.13 -14.69 3.53
CA LYS A 93 -28.38 -13.99 4.57
C LYS A 93 -26.98 -13.61 4.09
N GLN A 94 -26.27 -14.52 3.44
CA GLN A 94 -24.93 -14.26 2.91
C GLN A 94 -24.96 -13.22 1.79
N LEU A 95 -25.92 -13.34 0.84
CA LEU A 95 -26.11 -12.35 -0.22
C LEU A 95 -26.33 -10.94 0.35
N PHE A 96 -27.30 -10.77 1.24
CA PHE A 96 -27.60 -9.46 1.83
C PHE A 96 -26.44 -8.92 2.68
N THR A 97 -25.70 -9.80 3.38
CA THR A 97 -24.50 -9.40 4.13
C THR A 97 -23.41 -8.89 3.19
N THR A 98 -23.16 -9.58 2.08
CA THR A 98 -22.18 -9.17 1.06
C THR A 98 -22.59 -7.86 0.41
N VAL A 99 -23.86 -7.69 0.01
CA VAL A 99 -24.37 -6.44 -0.57
C VAL A 99 -24.26 -5.29 0.42
N LYS A 100 -24.65 -5.51 1.69
CA LYS A 100 -24.50 -4.51 2.76
C LYS A 100 -23.04 -4.10 2.95
N HIS A 101 -22.11 -5.05 2.91
CA HIS A 101 -20.68 -4.76 3.00
C HIS A 101 -20.18 -3.92 1.80
N LEU A 102 -20.65 -4.21 0.59
CA LEU A 102 -20.28 -3.47 -0.64
C LEU A 102 -20.85 -2.05 -0.67
N LEU A 103 -22.08 -1.88 -0.19
CA LEU A 103 -22.79 -0.60 -0.16
C LEU A 103 -22.49 0.23 1.09
N LYS A 104 -21.82 -0.35 2.10
CA LYS A 104 -21.50 0.35 3.33
C LYS A 104 -20.73 1.63 2.98
N PRO A 105 -21.28 2.82 3.30
CA PRO A 105 -20.54 4.06 3.14
C PRO A 105 -19.23 3.93 3.90
N GLN A 106 -18.12 4.40 3.29
CA GLN A 106 -16.90 4.57 4.04
C GLN A 106 -17.20 5.58 5.14
N THR A 107 -17.43 5.09 6.36
CA THR A 107 -17.47 5.94 7.53
C THR A 107 -16.05 6.45 7.68
N SER A 108 -15.77 7.63 7.12
CA SER A 108 -14.58 8.35 7.54
C SER A 108 -14.71 8.45 9.05
N PRO A 109 -13.72 8.03 9.84
CA PRO A 109 -13.67 8.51 11.20
C PRO A 109 -13.67 10.03 11.04
N HIS A 110 -14.77 10.68 11.40
CA HIS A 110 -14.86 12.13 11.49
C HIS A 110 -13.99 12.50 12.69
N HIS A 111 -12.68 12.35 12.51
CA HIS A 111 -11.70 12.75 13.46
C HIS A 111 -11.66 14.26 13.29
N ASN A 112 -12.14 14.98 14.30
CA ASN A 112 -11.92 16.41 14.44
C ASN A 112 -10.40 16.60 14.64
N GLN A 113 -9.62 16.35 13.58
CA GLN A 113 -8.19 16.50 13.58
C GLN A 113 -7.93 17.98 13.73
N THR A 114 -7.40 18.37 14.88
CA THR A 114 -7.00 19.75 15.09
C THR A 114 -5.80 20.05 14.20
N VAL A 115 -5.63 21.31 13.82
CA VAL A 115 -4.46 21.77 13.06
C VAL A 115 -3.16 21.32 13.74
N THR A 116 -3.15 21.31 15.08
CA THR A 116 -2.03 20.82 15.90
C THR A 116 -1.71 19.34 15.64
N GLN A 117 -2.70 18.46 15.60
CA GLN A 117 -2.49 17.03 15.32
C GLN A 117 -1.96 16.80 13.89
N CYS A 118 -2.43 17.59 12.92
CA CYS A 118 -1.92 17.55 11.55
C CYS A 118 -0.46 18.02 11.50
N ASN A 119 -0.11 19.09 12.21
CA ASN A 119 1.26 19.61 12.25
C ASN A 119 2.21 18.64 12.97
N GLU A 120 1.81 18.07 14.12
CA GLU A 120 2.60 17.05 14.81
C GLU A 120 2.85 15.81 13.94
N PHE A 121 1.84 15.38 13.18
CA PHE A 121 2.00 14.33 12.19
C PHE A 121 3.03 14.73 11.14
N MET A 122 2.89 15.91 10.54
CA MET A 122 3.82 16.41 9.51
C MET A 122 5.25 16.49 10.04
N ASP A 123 5.46 17.02 11.23
CA ASP A 123 6.76 17.13 11.88
C ASP A 123 7.37 15.74 12.12
N SER A 124 6.59 14.78 12.62
CA SER A 124 7.04 13.40 12.81
C SER A 124 7.45 12.71 11.49
N PHE A 125 6.77 13.06 10.39
CA PHE A 125 7.09 12.58 9.05
C PHE A 125 8.37 13.21 8.53
N TYR A 126 8.54 14.52 8.64
CA TYR A 126 9.76 15.20 8.20
C TYR A 126 11.00 14.75 8.98
N LEU A 127 10.91 14.60 10.30
CA LEU A 127 12.01 14.08 11.11
C LEU A 127 12.42 12.64 10.74
N LYS A 128 11.47 11.79 10.34
CA LYS A 128 11.80 10.44 9.84
C LYS A 128 12.42 10.45 8.44
N ASN A 129 12.04 11.41 7.60
CA ASN A 129 12.56 11.53 6.24
C ASN A 129 13.98 12.11 6.17
N THR A 130 14.41 12.90 7.16
CA THR A 130 15.81 13.38 7.26
C THR A 130 16.77 12.29 7.71
N GLN A 131 16.28 11.26 8.43
CA GLN A 131 17.10 10.11 8.84
C GLN A 131 17.26 9.03 7.74
N TYR A 132 16.36 8.98 6.75
CA TYR A 132 16.42 8.02 5.62
C TYR A 132 15.94 8.65 4.29
N PRO A 133 16.81 9.35 3.54
CA PRO A 133 16.43 10.19 2.40
C PRO A 133 15.91 9.45 1.15
N ARG A 134 15.92 8.10 1.11
CA ARG A 134 15.44 7.31 -0.05
C ARG A 134 13.92 7.09 -0.09
N ILE A 135 13.15 7.52 0.91
CA ILE A 135 11.70 7.27 1.03
C ILE A 135 10.86 8.47 0.57
N SER A 136 11.45 9.67 0.45
CA SER A 136 10.75 10.94 0.24
C SER A 136 9.93 11.05 -1.05
N LEU A 137 10.28 10.32 -2.11
CA LEU A 137 9.55 10.34 -3.39
C LEU A 137 8.25 9.52 -3.40
N LEU A 138 7.93 8.74 -2.34
CA LEU A 138 6.76 7.86 -2.32
C LEU A 138 5.47 8.49 -1.75
N CYS A 139 5.57 9.60 -0.99
CA CYS A 139 4.40 10.21 -0.33
C CYS A 139 3.72 11.33 -1.14
N GLN A 140 4.39 11.94 -2.12
CA GLN A 140 3.87 13.12 -2.83
C GLN A 140 2.86 12.81 -3.94
N GLN A 141 2.64 11.54 -4.31
CA GLN A 141 1.73 11.17 -5.40
C GLN A 141 0.31 10.73 -4.98
N PHE A 142 0.00 10.70 -3.68
CA PHE A 142 -1.35 10.33 -3.20
C PHE A 142 -2.21 11.50 -2.70
N TYR A 143 -1.68 12.71 -2.62
CA TYR A 143 -2.45 13.92 -2.33
C TYR A 143 -2.30 14.92 -3.46
N PRO A 144 -3.24 14.99 -4.42
CA PRO A 144 -3.37 16.18 -5.25
C PRO A 144 -3.89 17.30 -4.34
N VAL A 145 -3.01 18.22 -3.96
CA VAL A 145 -3.41 19.55 -3.49
C VAL A 145 -4.07 20.23 -4.70
N LYS A 146 -5.35 20.57 -4.56
CA LYS A 146 -6.02 21.49 -5.48
C LYS A 146 -5.57 22.90 -5.18
#